data_AF-A0A0V8JQ00-F1
#
_entry.id   AF-A0A0V8JQ00-F1
#
_cell.length_a   1.000
_cell.length_b   1.000
_cell.length_c   1.000
_cell.angle_alpha   90.00
_cell.angle_beta   90.00
_cell.angle_gamma   90.00
#
_symmetry.space_group_name_H-M   'P 1'
#
loop_
_entity.id
_entity.type
_entity.pdbx_description
1 polymer ?
#
loop_
_entity_poly.entity_id
_entity_poly.type
_entity_poly.pdbx_seq_one_letter_code
_entity_poly.pdbx_strand_id
1 'polypeptide(L)'
;MNDRDFLNDALNTEKYITSSYSIALKEASHESLYRTIASVSQETQDCQRNLYNLMFKNGWYGLEKETPQNIQQSVQQFSNYMESQDPYRGNVIQ
;
A
#
# COMPACT_ATOMS: atom_id res chain seq x y z
N MET A 1 -18.02 -6.14 20.29
CA MET A 1 -16.72 -6.11 19.60
C MET A 1 -15.93 -7.32 20.08
N ASN A 2 -15.47 -8.16 19.15
CA ASN A 2 -14.57 -9.28 19.44
C ASN A 2 -13.10 -8.90 19.13
N ASP A 3 -12.15 -9.77 19.47
CA ASP A 3 -10.71 -9.52 19.24
C ASP A 3 -10.36 -9.20 17.78
N ARG A 4 -11.08 -9.84 16.84
CA ARG A 4 -10.91 -9.57 15.41
C ARG A 4 -11.38 -8.15 15.05
N ASP A 5 -12.50 -7.68 15.62
CA ASP A 5 -12.99 -6.32 15.40
C ASP A 5 -12.00 -5.28 15.94
N PHE A 6 -11.48 -5.51 17.15
CA PHE A 6 -10.47 -4.62 17.75
C PHE A 6 -9.17 -4.57 16.94
N LEU A 7 -8.65 -5.72 16.50
CA LEU A 7 -7.44 -5.75 15.67
C LEU A 7 -7.66 -5.15 14.28
N ASN A 8 -8.85 -5.33 13.69
CA ASN A 8 -9.19 -4.68 12.43
C ASN A 8 -9.21 -3.15 12.56
N ASP A 9 -9.84 -2.64 13.62
CA ASP A 9 -9.91 -1.21 13.89
C ASP A 9 -8.49 -0.64 14.08
N ALA A 10 -7.70 -1.25 14.98
CA ALA A 10 -6.31 -0.87 15.20
C ALA A 10 -5.47 -0.93 13.91
N LEU A 11 -5.58 -2.01 13.12
CA LEU A 11 -4.84 -2.15 11.87
C LEU A 11 -5.23 -1.06 10.85
N ASN A 12 -6.50 -0.67 10.79
CA ASN A 12 -6.97 0.40 9.90
C ASN A 12 -6.47 1.77 10.36
N THR A 13 -6.47 2.04 11.67
CA THR A 13 -5.88 3.25 12.24
C THR A 13 -4.40 3.35 11.89
N GLU A 14 -3.63 2.27 12.10
CA GLU A 14 -2.21 2.24 11.80
C GLU A 14 -1.93 2.50 10.31
N LYS A 15 -2.70 1.87 9.39
CA LYS A 15 -2.60 2.13 7.93
C LYS A 15 -2.83 3.59 7.56
N TYR A 16 -3.79 4.23 8.21
CA TYR A 16 -4.11 5.64 7.98
C TYR A 16 -2.98 6.55 8.48
N ILE A 17 -2.46 6.28 9.68
CA ILE A 17 -1.42 7.10 10.30
C ILE A 17 -0.09 6.94 9.56
N THR A 18 0.30 5.72 9.16
CA THR A 18 1.53 5.49 8.37
C THR A 18 1.50 6.23 7.02
N SER A 19 0.33 6.28 6.37
CA SER A 19 0.13 7.07 5.15
C SER A 19 0.29 8.57 5.40
N SER A 20 -0.29 9.08 6.50
CA SER A 20 -0.16 10.47 6.91
C SER A 20 1.28 10.86 7.23
N TYR A 21 2.03 10.00 7.93
CA TYR A 21 3.45 10.24 8.21
C TYR A 21 4.30 10.28 6.94
N SER A 22 3.96 9.48 5.92
CA SER A 22 4.65 9.50 4.64
C SER A 22 4.53 10.84 3.91
N ILE A 23 3.40 11.53 4.07
CA ILE A 23 3.20 12.90 3.56
C ILE A 23 3.98 13.88 4.42
N ALA A 24 3.79 13.83 5.75
CA ALA A 24 4.45 14.74 6.68
C ALA A 24 5.99 14.71 6.57
N LEU A 25 6.59 13.54 6.36
CA LEU A 25 8.03 13.39 6.15
C LEU A 25 8.54 14.12 4.91
N LYS A 26 7.77 14.08 3.82
CA LYS A 26 8.15 14.71 2.54
C LYS A 26 8.03 16.22 2.61
N GLU A 27 7.17 16.73 3.50
CA GLU A 27 6.87 18.16 3.64
C GLU A 27 7.58 18.82 4.85
N ALA A 28 8.29 18.03 5.67
CA ALA A 28 9.03 18.54 6.82
C ALA A 28 10.26 19.34 6.37
N SER A 29 10.19 20.67 6.49
CA SER A 29 11.27 21.58 6.10
C SER A 29 12.39 21.73 7.14
N HIS A 30 12.17 21.26 8.38
CA HIS A 30 13.13 21.36 9.48
C HIS A 30 13.73 19.99 9.82
N GLU A 31 15.06 19.87 9.78
CA GLU A 31 15.78 18.60 9.91
C GLU A 31 15.49 17.85 11.23
N SER A 32 15.45 18.54 12.36
CA SER A 32 15.14 17.87 13.64
C SER A 32 13.69 17.37 13.70
N LEU A 33 12.75 18.10 13.09
CA LEU A 33 11.35 17.71 13.03
C LEU A 33 11.20 16.50 12.11
N TYR A 34 11.87 16.52 10.96
CA TYR A 34 11.97 15.37 10.05
C TYR A 34 12.46 14.12 10.80
N ARG A 35 13.56 14.23 11.56
CA ARG A 35 14.10 13.08 12.32
C ARG A 35 13.14 12.54 13.36
N THR A 36 12.44 13.41 14.10
CA THR A 36 11.43 13.00 15.07
C THR A 36 10.26 12.27 14.39
N ILE A 37 9.72 12.84 13.31
CA ILE A 37 8.64 12.22 12.55
C ILE A 37 9.11 10.89 11.96
N ALA A 38 10.35 10.79 11.50
CA ALA A 38 10.90 9.56 10.91
C ALA A 38 10.99 8.43 11.94
N SER A 39 11.43 8.74 13.17
CA SER A 39 11.47 7.76 14.27
C SER A 39 10.07 7.24 14.59
N VAL A 40 9.11 8.15 14.81
CA VAL A 40 7.74 7.76 15.15
C VAL A 40 7.08 7.00 14.00
N SER A 41 7.31 7.43 12.76
CA SER A 41 6.79 6.74 11.57
C SER A 41 7.30 5.31 11.46
N GLN A 42 8.57 5.06 11.79
CA GLN A 42 9.13 3.71 11.79
C GLN A 42 8.46 2.84 12.87
N GLU A 43 8.32 3.36 14.09
CA GLU A 43 7.66 2.65 15.19
C GLU A 43 6.19 2.30 14.84
N THR A 44 5.46 3.23 14.23
CA THR A 44 4.09 3.02 13.74
C THR A 44 4.03 1.94 12.65
N GLN A 45 4.97 1.95 11.70
CA GLN A 45 5.05 0.91 10.66
C GLN A 45 5.31 -0.47 11.25
N ASP A 46 6.19 -0.58 12.23
CA ASP A 46 6.48 -1.83 12.93
C ASP A 46 5.25 -2.32 13.73
N CYS A 47 4.51 -1.41 14.37
CA CYS A 47 3.24 -1.72 15.03
C CYS A 47 2.21 -2.29 14.04
N GLN A 48 1.98 -1.59 12.93
CA GLN A 48 1.08 -2.05 11.86
C GLN A 48 1.47 -3.46 11.37
N ARG A 49 2.77 -3.71 11.18
CA ARG A 49 3.30 -5.00 10.73
C ARG A 49 3.02 -6.10 11.75
N ASN A 50 3.17 -5.80 13.04
CA ASN A 50 2.87 -6.74 14.12
C ASN A 50 1.38 -7.09 14.18
N LEU A 51 0.49 -6.10 14.05
CA LEU A 51 -0.95 -6.32 13.98
C LEU A 51 -1.32 -7.21 12.78
N TYR A 52 -0.77 -6.89 11.60
CA TYR A 52 -0.97 -7.69 10.40
C TYR A 52 -0.54 -9.15 10.61
N ASN A 53 0.66 -9.39 11.16
CA ASN A 53 1.17 -10.73 11.41
C ASN A 53 0.32 -11.48 12.44
N LEU A 54 -0.15 -10.79 13.48
CA LEU A 54 -1.04 -11.37 14.49
C LEU A 54 -2.38 -11.78 13.87
N MET A 55 -2.98 -10.92 13.06
CA MET A 55 -4.23 -11.24 12.37
C MET A 55 -4.06 -12.38 11.36
N PHE A 56 -2.92 -12.42 10.66
CA PHE A 56 -2.58 -13.52 9.75
C PHE A 56 -2.45 -14.86 10.51
N LYS A 57 -1.72 -14.87 11.64
CA LYS A 57 -1.55 -16.05 12.50
C LYS A 57 -2.87 -16.59 13.03
N ASN A 58 -3.83 -15.70 13.34
CA ASN A 58 -5.17 -16.08 13.80
C ASN A 58 -6.14 -16.43 12.65
N GLY A 59 -5.69 -16.39 11.39
CA GLY A 59 -6.55 -16.65 10.22
C GLY A 59 -7.59 -15.57 9.94
N TRP A 60 -7.46 -14.39 10.55
CA TRP A 60 -8.38 -13.27 10.38
C TRP A 60 -8.03 -12.36 9.21
N TYR A 61 -6.81 -12.50 8.70
CA TYR A 61 -6.31 -11.81 7.51
C TYR A 61 -5.73 -12.83 6.55
N GLY A 62 -6.49 -13.20 5.52
CA GLY A 62 -6.04 -14.06 4.43
C GLY A 62 -5.52 -13.22 3.27
N LEU A 63 -4.36 -13.58 2.72
CA LEU A 63 -4.00 -13.18 1.36
C LEU A 63 -4.43 -14.32 0.44
N GLU A 64 -5.42 -14.07 -0.40
CA GLU A 64 -5.76 -15.02 -1.46
C GLU A 64 -4.63 -15.03 -2.48
N LYS A 65 -4.13 -16.22 -2.82
CA LYS A 65 -3.16 -16.35 -3.90
C LYS A 65 -3.90 -16.06 -5.20
N GLU A 66 -3.40 -15.07 -5.94
CA GLU A 66 -3.95 -14.77 -7.25
C GLU A 66 -3.67 -15.94 -8.23
N THR A 67 -4.61 -16.18 -9.13
CA THR A 67 -4.48 -17.24 -10.13
C THR A 67 -3.57 -16.78 -11.28
N PRO A 68 -2.76 -17.70 -11.88
CA PRO A 68 -1.95 -17.36 -13.05
C PRO A 68 -2.77 -16.78 -14.21
N GLN A 69 -4.02 -17.22 -14.35
CA GLN A 69 -4.95 -16.72 -15.38
C GLN A 69 -5.31 -15.26 -15.15
N ASN A 70 -5.71 -14.87 -13.94
CA ASN A 70 -6.03 -13.48 -13.62
C ASN A 70 -4.81 -12.57 -13.76
N ILE A 71 -3.61 -13.04 -13.37
CA ILE A 71 -2.36 -12.31 -13.60
C ILE A 71 -2.16 -12.06 -15.10
N GLN A 72 -2.27 -13.10 -15.93
CA GLN A 72 -2.11 -12.99 -17.39
C GLN A 72 -3.15 -12.02 -17.99
N GLN A 73 -4.39 -12.08 -17.52
CA GLN A 73 -5.45 -11.18 -17.94
C GLN A 73 -5.15 -9.72 -17.58
N SER A 74 -4.70 -9.44 -16.36
CA SER A 74 -4.31 -8.08 -15.94
C SER A 74 -3.13 -7.54 -16.73
N VAL A 75 -2.12 -8.37 -17.01
CA VAL A 75 -1.00 -8.00 -17.88
C VAL A 75 -1.50 -7.63 -19.26
N GLN A 76 -2.37 -8.45 -19.87
CA GLN A 76 -2.87 -8.21 -21.21
C GLN A 76 -3.77 -6.97 -21.28
N GLN A 77 -4.63 -6.73 -20.28
CA GLN A 77 -5.41 -5.51 -20.15
C GLN A 77 -4.52 -4.27 -20.10
N PHE A 78 -3.45 -4.31 -19.31
CA PHE A 78 -2.51 -3.21 -19.20
C PHE A 78 -1.73 -2.97 -20.50
N SER A 79 -1.25 -4.03 -21.17
CA SER A 79 -0.60 -3.91 -22.49
C SER A 79 -1.53 -3.26 -23.52
N ASN A 80 -2.79 -3.69 -23.58
CA ASN A 80 -3.78 -3.11 -24.50
C ASN A 80 -4.07 -1.64 -24.16
N TYR A 81 -4.18 -1.30 -22.87
CA TYR A 81 -4.33 0.09 -22.43
C TYR A 81 -3.16 0.95 -22.90
N MET A 82 -1.91 0.51 -22.67
CA MET A 82 -0.71 1.20 -23.15
C MET A 82 -0.71 1.40 -24.67
N GLU A 83 -1.09 0.36 -25.43
CA GLU A 83 -1.18 0.47 -26.89
C GLU A 83 -2.24 1.48 -27.33
N SER A 84 -3.39 1.55 -26.65
CA SER A 84 -4.46 2.50 -26.97
C SER A 84 -4.15 3.94 -26.58
N GLN A 85 -3.23 4.15 -25.65
CA GLN A 85 -2.83 5.47 -25.16
C GLN A 85 -1.55 5.98 -25.82
N ASP A 86 -0.94 5.22 -26.72
CA ASP A 86 0.28 5.62 -27.44
C ASP A 86 -0.03 6.77 -28.42
N PRO A 87 0.41 8.01 -28.13
CA PRO A 87 0.11 9.16 -28.96
C PRO A 87 0.92 9.17 -30.27
N TYR A 88 1.85 8.25 -30.48
CA TYR A 88 2.73 8.21 -31.65
C TYR A 88 2.36 7.13 -32.68
N ARG A 89 1.42 6.22 -32.40
CA ARG A 89 1.00 5.17 -33.35
C ARG A 89 0.21 5.68 -34.57
N GLY A 90 -0.34 6.90 -34.52
CA GLY A 90 -1.13 7.50 -35.61
C GLY A 90 -0.33 8.28 -36.66
N ASN A 91 0.96 8.54 -36.44
CA ASN A 91 1.80 9.38 -37.32
C ASN A 91 2.95 8.58 -37.94
N VAL A 92 2.65 7.40 -38.49
CA VAL A 92 3.56 6.79 -39.48
C VAL A 92 3.29 7.49 -40.81
N ILE A 93 4.07 8.54 -41.08
CA ILE A 93 4.08 9.25 -42.36
C ILE A 93 4.40 8.20 -43.45
N GLN A 94 3.44 7.96 -44.35
CA GLN A 94 3.64 7.21 -45.60
C GLN A 94 4.53 7.99 -46.56
#